data_AF-A0A424HAD7-F1
#
_entry.id   AF-A0A424HAD7-F1
#
_cell.length_a   1.000
_cell.length_b   1.000
_cell.length_c   1.000
_cell.angle_alpha   90.00
_cell.angle_beta   90.00
_cell.angle_gamma   90.00
#
_symmetry.space_group_name_H-M   'P 1'
#
loop_
_entity.id
_entity.type
_entity.pdbx_description
1 polymer ?
#
loop_
_entity_poly.entity_id
_entity_poly.type
_entity_poly.pdbx_seq_one_letter_code
_entity_poly.pdbx_strand_id
1 'polypeptide(L)'
;MGVDSRLGQLVLFAVLLLQACSSGESQRTTKDAIRAAAAAHADNICLTSEAMDRESAQTLADIADLMAEEPGPKDDSTLAAIQGASLARQRGCVD
;
A
#
# COMPACT_ATOMS: atom_id res chain seq x y z
N MET A 1 11.52 50.99 -11.67
CA MET A 1 11.29 49.68 -12.31
C MET A 1 11.97 48.63 -11.44
N GLY A 2 11.22 47.84 -10.67
CA GLY A 2 11.81 46.91 -9.70
C GLY A 2 10.83 46.16 -8.80
N VAL A 3 9.53 46.25 -9.09
CA VAL A 3 8.45 45.63 -8.28
C VAL A 3 8.11 44.21 -8.79
N ASP A 4 8.44 43.89 -10.04
CA ASP A 4 8.08 42.63 -10.70
C ASP A 4 8.84 41.39 -10.19
N SER A 5 10.09 41.57 -9.71
CA SER A 5 10.95 40.43 -9.36
C SER A 5 10.55 39.74 -8.05
N ARG A 6 10.08 40.52 -7.05
CA ARG A 6 9.66 39.97 -5.74
C ARG A 6 8.28 39.33 -5.81
N LEU A 7 7.38 39.86 -6.64
CA LEU A 7 6.06 39.29 -6.86
C LEU A 7 6.15 37.94 -7.60
N GLY A 8 6.99 37.85 -8.63
CA GLY A 8 7.24 36.59 -9.35
C GLY A 8 7.83 35.50 -8.46
N GLN A 9 8.72 35.85 -7.53
CA GLN A 9 9.34 34.89 -6.61
C GLN A 9 8.38 34.39 -5.53
N LEU A 10 7.49 35.24 -5.03
CA LEU A 10 6.41 34.85 -4.10
C LEU A 10 5.41 33.90 -4.75
N VAL A 11 5.04 34.17 -6.01
CA VAL A 11 4.12 33.30 -6.77
C VAL A 11 4.75 31.94 -7.04
N LEU A 12 6.04 31.89 -7.42
CA LEU A 12 6.75 30.63 -7.63
C LEU A 12 6.79 29.76 -6.37
N PHE A 13 7.07 30.37 -5.21
CA PHE A 13 7.09 29.68 -3.93
C PHE A 13 5.70 29.14 -3.54
N ALA A 14 4.65 29.91 -3.77
CA ALA A 14 3.27 29.48 -3.49
C ALA A 14 2.85 28.29 -4.36
N VAL A 15 3.22 28.29 -5.64
CA VAL A 15 2.95 27.17 -6.56
C VAL A 15 3.73 25.91 -6.15
N LEU A 16 5.00 26.06 -5.76
CA LEU A 16 5.83 24.94 -5.29
C LEU A 16 5.29 24.32 -3.99
N LEU A 17 4.80 25.15 -3.06
CA LEU A 17 4.19 24.67 -1.81
C LEU A 17 2.87 23.92 -2.05
N LEU A 18 2.05 24.38 -3.01
CA LEU A 18 0.82 23.69 -3.40
C LEU A 18 1.11 22.30 -4.02
N GLN A 19 2.12 22.21 -4.89
CA GLN A 19 2.56 20.95 -5.52
C GLN A 19 3.12 19.94 -4.49
N ALA A 20 3.85 20.44 -3.49
CA ALA A 20 4.37 19.61 -2.40
C ALA A 20 3.25 19.09 -1.48
N CYS A 21 2.23 19.91 -1.19
CA CYS A 21 1.07 19.48 -0.40
C CYS A 21 0.22 18.44 -1.13
N SER A 22 -0.03 18.64 -2.42
CA SER A 22 -0.79 17.70 -3.27
C SER A 22 -0.11 16.33 -3.35
N SER A 23 1.21 16.30 -3.51
CA SER A 23 1.97 15.06 -3.63
C SER A 23 1.99 14.26 -2.31
N GLY A 24 2.08 14.95 -1.16
CA GLY A 24 2.05 14.30 0.16
C GLY A 24 0.67 13.81 0.61
N GLU A 25 -0.40 14.42 0.10
CA GLU A 25 -1.78 13.96 0.32
C GLU A 25 -2.10 12.74 -0.57
N SER A 26 -1.75 12.82 -1.85
CA SER A 26 -1.89 11.69 -2.79
C SER A 26 -1.11 10.45 -2.36
N GLN A 27 0.08 10.61 -1.77
CA GLN A 27 0.88 9.48 -1.29
C GLN A 27 0.31 8.87 0.01
N ARG A 28 -0.41 9.65 0.83
CA ARG A 28 -1.13 9.13 2.00
C ARG A 28 -2.34 8.31 1.58
N THR A 29 -3.14 8.81 0.64
CA THR A 29 -4.32 8.09 0.15
C THR A 29 -3.97 6.74 -0.48
N THR A 30 -2.86 6.65 -1.23
CA THR A 30 -2.39 5.38 -1.80
C THR A 30 -1.97 4.40 -0.72
N LYS A 31 -1.23 4.86 0.30
CA LYS A 31 -0.81 3.99 1.43
C LYS A 31 -2.01 3.47 2.22
N ASP A 32 -3.02 4.31 2.44
CA ASP A 32 -4.23 3.91 3.15
C ASP A 32 -5.06 2.90 2.34
N ALA A 33 -5.13 3.07 1.01
CA ALA A 33 -5.79 2.12 0.11
C ALA A 33 -5.08 0.74 0.11
N ILE A 34 -3.75 0.71 0.04
CA ILE A 34 -2.97 -0.54 0.13
C ILE A 34 -3.23 -1.25 1.46
N ARG A 35 -3.27 -0.51 2.57
CA ARG A 35 -3.58 -1.09 3.89
C ARG A 35 -4.98 -1.68 3.97
N ALA A 36 -5.97 -0.97 3.43
CA ALA A 36 -7.34 -1.47 3.38
C ALA A 36 -7.43 -2.75 2.52
N ALA A 37 -6.76 -2.78 1.37
CA ALA A 37 -6.69 -3.95 0.51
C ALA A 37 -5.95 -5.12 1.20
N ALA A 38 -4.86 -4.84 1.92
CA ALA A 38 -4.14 -5.85 2.70
C ALA A 38 -5.03 -6.46 3.80
N ALA A 39 -5.83 -5.64 4.49
CA ALA A 39 -6.81 -6.15 5.46
C ALA A 39 -7.83 -7.10 4.80
N ALA A 40 -8.35 -6.75 3.62
CA ALA A 40 -9.27 -7.62 2.88
C ALA A 40 -8.63 -8.93 2.42
N HIS A 41 -7.35 -8.91 1.99
CA HIS A 41 -6.60 -10.13 1.69
C HIS A 41 -6.43 -11.01 2.93
N ALA A 42 -6.09 -10.41 4.07
CA ALA A 42 -5.98 -11.12 5.34
C ALA A 42 -7.30 -11.76 5.76
N ASP A 43 -8.42 -11.03 5.64
CA ASP A 43 -9.76 -11.55 5.92
C ASP A 43 -10.09 -12.73 5.03
N ASN A 44 -9.78 -12.67 3.73
CA ASN A 44 -10.01 -13.78 2.80
C ASN A 44 -9.18 -15.02 3.15
N ILE A 45 -7.90 -14.86 3.51
CA ILE A 45 -7.05 -15.97 3.96
C ILE A 45 -7.62 -16.59 5.24
N CYS A 46 -8.03 -15.78 6.20
CA CYS A 46 -8.65 -16.24 7.44
C CYS A 46 -9.97 -17.00 7.17
N LEU A 47 -10.86 -16.43 6.36
CA LEU A 47 -12.11 -17.08 5.98
C LEU A 47 -11.86 -18.40 5.24
N THR A 48 -10.84 -18.45 4.37
CA THR A 48 -10.46 -19.69 3.66
C THR A 48 -9.98 -20.75 4.65
N SER A 49 -9.17 -20.36 5.65
CA SER A 49 -8.69 -21.28 6.68
C SER A 49 -9.82 -21.87 7.53
N GLU A 50 -10.87 -21.08 7.79
CA GLU A 50 -12.00 -21.52 8.61
C GLU A 50 -13.05 -22.29 7.81
N ALA A 51 -13.33 -21.87 6.57
CA ALA A 51 -14.46 -22.35 5.78
C ALA A 51 -14.12 -23.48 4.81
N MET A 52 -12.87 -23.57 4.34
CA MET A 52 -12.44 -24.60 3.40
C MET A 52 -11.46 -25.57 4.06
N ASP A 53 -10.22 -25.11 4.26
CA ASP A 53 -9.12 -25.89 4.79
C ASP A 53 -7.92 -24.97 5.06
N ARG A 54 -7.15 -25.30 6.11
CA ARG A 54 -5.97 -24.54 6.54
C ARG A 54 -4.83 -24.63 5.52
N GLU A 55 -4.66 -25.75 4.82
CA GLU A 55 -3.59 -25.96 3.82
C GLU A 55 -3.79 -25.06 2.58
N SER A 56 -5.03 -24.88 2.14
CA SER A 56 -5.40 -23.97 1.06
C SER A 56 -5.13 -22.51 1.44
N ALA A 57 -5.46 -22.13 2.67
CA ALA A 57 -5.13 -20.81 3.20
C ALA A 57 -3.61 -20.62 3.31
N GLN A 58 -2.89 -21.65 3.74
CA GLN A 58 -1.42 -21.63 3.79
C GLN A 58 -0.84 -21.43 2.40
N THR A 59 -1.34 -22.15 1.39
CA THR A 59 -0.90 -22.01 0.00
C THR A 59 -1.05 -20.56 -0.50
N LEU A 60 -2.15 -19.88 -0.15
CA LEU A 60 -2.35 -18.47 -0.50
C LEU A 60 -1.33 -17.55 0.18
N ALA A 61 -0.98 -17.82 1.43
CA ALA A 61 0.05 -17.08 2.15
C ALA A 61 1.45 -17.33 1.57
N ASP A 62 1.75 -18.58 1.21
CA ASP A 62 3.04 -18.97 0.63
C ASP A 62 3.23 -18.37 -0.77
N ILE A 63 2.18 -18.29 -1.60
CA ILE A 63 2.24 -17.59 -2.88
C ILE A 63 2.58 -16.11 -2.68
N ALA A 64 2.00 -15.46 -1.66
CA ALA A 64 2.32 -14.07 -1.36
C ALA A 64 3.79 -13.90 -0.95
N ASP A 65 4.37 -14.86 -0.24
CA ASP A 65 5.81 -14.83 0.08
C ASP A 65 6.68 -15.02 -1.16
N LEU A 66 6.31 -15.94 -2.05
CA LEU A 66 7.01 -16.11 -3.33
C LEU A 66 6.98 -14.81 -4.14
N MET A 67 5.83 -14.13 -4.19
CA MET A 67 5.73 -12.80 -4.80
C MET A 67 6.67 -11.81 -4.12
N ALA A 68 6.79 -11.83 -2.79
CA ALA A 68 7.69 -10.93 -2.04
C ALA A 68 9.16 -11.12 -2.43
N GLU A 69 9.57 -12.36 -2.71
CA GLU A 69 10.93 -12.72 -3.13
C GLU A 69 11.26 -12.31 -4.58
N GLU A 70 10.25 -12.09 -5.43
CA GLU A 70 10.49 -11.71 -6.83
C GLU A 70 11.23 -10.36 -6.94
N PRO A 71 12.30 -10.30 -7.74
CA PRO A 71 13.04 -9.05 -7.94
C PRO A 71 12.25 -8.06 -8.79
N GLY A 72 12.33 -6.78 -8.44
CA GLY A 72 11.75 -5.67 -9.20
C GLY A 72 10.63 -4.93 -8.47
N PRO A 73 10.13 -3.84 -9.07
CA PRO A 73 9.01 -3.08 -8.51
C PRO A 73 7.72 -3.92 -8.53
N LYS A 74 6.94 -3.81 -7.46
CA LYS A 74 5.65 -4.46 -7.30
C LYS A 74 4.54 -3.43 -7.42
N ASP A 75 3.46 -3.80 -8.08
CA ASP A 75 2.25 -2.99 -8.09
C ASP A 75 1.56 -2.99 -6.72
N ASP A 76 0.64 -2.05 -6.51
CA ASP A 76 -0.08 -1.86 -5.25
C ASP A 76 -0.89 -3.10 -4.84
N SER A 77 -1.43 -3.88 -5.80
CA SER A 77 -2.17 -5.11 -5.52
C SER A 77 -1.25 -6.19 -4.99
N THR A 78 -0.08 -6.35 -5.61
CA THR A 78 0.95 -7.28 -5.15
C THR A 78 1.43 -6.91 -3.75
N LEU A 79 1.69 -5.62 -3.49
CA LEU A 79 2.08 -5.14 -2.16
C LEU A 79 0.98 -5.38 -1.11
N ALA A 80 -0.29 -5.20 -1.48
CA ALA A 80 -1.42 -5.48 -0.60
C ALA A 80 -1.55 -6.98 -0.29
N ALA A 81 -1.38 -7.86 -1.27
CA ALA A 81 -1.40 -9.32 -1.07
C ALA A 81 -0.29 -9.77 -0.10
N ILE A 82 0.94 -9.28 -0.27
CA ILE A 82 2.08 -9.57 0.61
C ILE A 82 1.80 -9.10 2.04
N GLN A 83 1.33 -7.86 2.21
CA GLN A 83 0.99 -7.32 3.54
C GLN A 83 -0.19 -8.07 4.16
N GLY A 84 -1.18 -8.47 3.36
CA GLY A 84 -2.35 -9.22 3.80
C GLY A 84 -2.00 -10.61 4.30
N ALA A 85 -1.11 -11.34 3.61
CA ALA A 85 -0.61 -12.63 4.08
C ALA A 85 0.14 -12.51 5.42
N SER A 86 1.01 -11.50 5.56
CA SER A 86 1.68 -11.22 6.83
C SER A 86 0.68 -10.91 7.96
N LEU A 87 -0.38 -10.16 7.67
CA LEU A 87 -1.42 -9.84 8.64
C LEU A 87 -2.26 -11.07 9.02
N ALA A 88 -2.54 -11.97 8.08
CA ALA A 88 -3.24 -13.23 8.37
C ALA A 88 -2.43 -14.13 9.33
N ARG A 89 -1.11 -14.19 9.17
CA ARG A 89 -0.20 -14.88 10.13
C ARG A 89 -0.23 -14.25 11.51
N GLN A 90 -0.16 -12.92 11.58
CA GLN A 90 -0.27 -12.19 12.85
C GLN A 90 -1.59 -12.46 13.58
N ARG A 91 -2.64 -12.80 12.84
CA ARG A 91 -3.96 -13.18 13.37
C ARG A 91 -4.08 -14.67 13.70
N GLY A 92 -3.08 -15.50 13.37
CA GLY A 92 -3.07 -16.94 13.64
C GLY A 92 -3.92 -17.77 12.69
N CYS A 93 -4.34 -17.20 11.56
CA CYS A 93 -5.16 -17.88 10.55
C CYS A 93 -4.36 -18.90 9.74
N VAL A 94 -3.09 -18.63 9.54
CA VAL A 94 -2.10 -19.44 8.82
C VAL A 94 -0.77 -19.32 9.54
N ASP A 95 0.15 -20.24 9.26
CA ASP A 95 1.49 -20.25 9.86
C ASP A 95 2.41 -19.22 9.19
#